data_AF-A0A1F9DFL6-F1
#
_entry.id   AF-A0A1F9DFL6-F1
#
_cell.length_a   1.000
_cell.length_b   1.000
_cell.length_c   1.000
_cell.angle_alpha   90.00
_cell.angle_beta   90.00
_cell.angle_gamma   90.00
#
_symmetry.space_group_name_H-M   'P 1'
#
loop_
_entity.id
_entity.type
_entity.pdbx_description
1 polymer ?
#
loop_
_entity_poly.entity_id
_entity_poly.type
_entity_poly.pdbx_seq_one_letter_code
_entity_poly.pdbx_strand_id
1 'polypeptide(L)' 'MSRQKAITRDEGKFCQALKITKEILHHGRNLSGNDLRKEVSMEPPQYDRGLSGLQKREYLARTKGDFFRNLL' A
#
# COMPACT_ATOMS: atom_id res chain seq x y z
N MET A 1 -4.70 -9.41 24.41
CA MET A 1 -3.60 -9.53 23.43
C MET A 1 -2.34 -8.92 24.03
N SER A 2 -1.18 -9.59 23.97
CA SER A 2 0.07 -9.06 24.54
C SER A 2 0.58 -7.85 23.76
N ARG A 3 1.11 -6.85 24.46
CA ARG A 3 1.60 -5.56 23.92
C ARG A 3 2.58 -5.73 22.75
N GLN A 4 3.42 -6.76 22.83
CA GLN A 4 4.43 -7.10 21.82
C GLN A 4 3.82 -7.53 20.48
N LYS A 5 2.71 -8.28 20.48
CA LYS A 5 2.00 -8.65 19.25
C LYS A 5 1.35 -7.44 18.55
N ALA A 6 1.00 -6.39 19.30
CA ALA A 6 0.46 -5.16 18.73
C ALA A 6 1.54 -4.37 17.98
N ILE A 7 2.73 -4.24 18.56
CA ILE A 7 3.87 -3.52 17.97
C ILE A 7 4.30 -4.19 16.65
N THR A 8 4.55 -5.51 16.67
CA THR A 8 4.96 -6.24 15.45
C THR A 8 3.90 -6.19 14.35
N ARG A 9 2.62 -6.15 14.74
CA ARG A 9 1.50 -6.00 13.79
C ARG A 9 1.47 -4.61 13.17
N ASP A 10 1.82 -3.57 13.91
CA ASP A 10 1.85 -2.20 13.41
C ASP A 10 3.10 -1.93 12.56
N GLU A 11 4.25 -2.49 12.91
CA GLU A 11 5.44 -2.52 12.05
C GLU A 11 5.17 -3.21 10.71
N GLY A 12 4.49 -4.37 10.73
CA GLY A 12 4.12 -5.08 9.51
C GLY A 12 3.24 -4.25 8.57
N LYS A 13 2.28 -3.49 9.11
CA LYS A 13 1.43 -2.59 8.31
C LYS A 13 2.22 -1.42 7.73
N PHE A 14 3.14 -0.87 8.53
CA PHE A 14 3.98 0.25 8.10
C PHE A 14 4.91 -0.15 6.95
N CYS A 15 5.55 -1.32 7.05
CA CYS A 15 6.39 -1.87 5.98
C CYS A 15 5.59 -2.14 4.69
N GLN A 16 4.35 -2.64 4.80
CA GLN A 16 3.47 -2.84 3.65
C GLN A 16 3.13 -1.53 2.95
N ALA A 17 2.74 -0.51 3.72
CA ALA A 17 2.43 0.82 3.21
C ALA A 17 3.64 1.47 2.54
N LEU A 18 4.82 1.39 3.16
CA LEU A 18 6.07 1.92 2.59
C LEU A 18 6.42 1.29 1.25
N LYS A 19 6.31 -0.04 1.12
CA LYS A 19 6.56 -0.73 -0.15
C LYS A 19 5.63 -0.22 -1.25
N ILE A 20 4.32 -0.14 -0.98
CA ILE A 20 3.34 0.36 -1.94
C ILE A 20 3.66 1.80 -2.35
N THR A 21 3.89 2.69 -1.38
CA THR A 21 4.18 4.10 -1.68
C THR A 21 5.47 4.25 -2.48
N LYS A 22 6.51 3.45 -2.19
CA LYS A 22 7.77 3.46 -2.95
C LYS A 22 7.55 3.14 -4.42
N GLU A 23 6.81 2.07 -4.74
CA GLU A 23 6.59 1.67 -6.14
C GLU A 23 5.73 2.70 -6.89
N ILE A 24 4.72 3.27 -6.23
CA ILE A 24 3.90 4.33 -6.85
C ILE A 24 4.73 5.60 -7.07
N LEU A 25 5.64 5.95 -6.16
CA LEU A 25 6.58 7.06 -6.39
C LEU A 25 7.56 6.76 -7.52
N HIS A 26 8.05 5.53 -7.63
CA HIS A 26 8.98 5.11 -8.66
C HIS A 26 8.36 5.17 -10.06
N HIS A 27 7.12 4.70 -10.22
CA HIS A 27 6.41 4.67 -11.50
C HIS A 27 5.58 5.93 -11.79
N GLY A 28 5.46 6.85 -10.84
CA GLY A 28 4.70 8.09 -10.98
C GLY A 28 3.18 7.93 -10.81
N ARG A 29 2.42 8.94 -11.24
CA ARG A 29 0.98 9.11 -10.88
C ARG A 29 0.00 8.10 -11.51
N ASN A 30 0.48 7.16 -12.34
CA ASN A 30 -0.36 6.24 -13.11
C ASN A 30 0.19 4.81 -13.05
N LEU A 31 0.05 4.15 -11.89
CA LEU A 31 0.34 2.72 -11.79
C LEU A 31 -0.97 1.94 -11.69
N SER A 32 -1.16 0.94 -12.54
CA SER A 32 -2.35 0.08 -12.47
C SER A 32 -2.27 -0.81 -11.22
N GLY A 33 -3.41 -1.20 -10.67
CA GLY A 33 -3.45 -2.11 -9.52
C GLY A 33 -2.83 -3.47 -9.78
N ASN A 34 -2.91 -3.96 -11.02
CA ASN A 34 -2.27 -5.21 -11.43
C ASN A 34 -0.74 -5.10 -11.48
N ASP A 35 -0.22 -3.99 -11.99
CA ASP A 35 1.23 -3.77 -12.06
C ASP A 35 1.79 -3.53 -10.67
N LEU A 36 1.14 -2.67 -9.87
CA LEU A 36 1.51 -2.44 -8.49
C LEU A 36 1.57 -3.75 -7.70
N ARG A 37 0.58 -4.64 -7.85
CA ARG A 37 0.56 -5.95 -7.18
C ARG A 37 1.74 -6.84 -7.57
N LYS A 38 2.18 -6.79 -8.84
CA LYS A 38 3.37 -7.54 -9.31
C LYS A 38 4.65 -6.95 -8.72
N GLU A 39 4.78 -5.63 -8.71
CA GLU A 39 6.00 -4.94 -8.26
C GLU A 39 6.25 -5.12 -6.75
N VAL A 40 5.23 -4.92 -5.90
CA VAL A 40 5.47 -4.99 -4.44
C VAL A 40 5.75 -6.41 -3.92
N SER A 41 5.54 -7.46 -4.72
CA SER A 41 5.80 -8.86 -4.35
C SER A 41 5.29 -9.20 -2.94
N MET A 42 4.01 -8.93 -2.69
CA MET A 42 3.35 -9.16 -1.39
C MET A 42 2.20 -10.14 -1.51
N GLU A 43 1.97 -10.88 -0.42
CA GLU A 43 0.79 -11.73 -0.29
C GLU A 43 -0.50 -10.90 -0.39
N PRO A 44 -1.58 -11.40 -1.03
CA PRO A 44 -2.80 -10.63 -1.26
C PRO A 44 -3.37 -9.97 0.01
N PRO A 45 -3.47 -10.66 1.16
CA PRO A 45 -3.98 -10.04 2.39
C PRO A 45 -3.09 -8.92 2.95
N GLN A 46 -1.80 -8.91 2.63
CA GLN A 46 -0.87 -7.85 3.04
C GLN A 46 -1.01 -6.65 2.10
N TYR A 47 -1.10 -6.92 0.80
CA TYR A 47 -1.36 -5.92 -0.22
C TYR A 47 -2.65 -5.14 0.06
N ASP A 48 -3.76 -5.84 0.24
CA ASP A 48 -5.08 -5.22 0.45
C ASP A 48 -5.12 -4.35 1.71
N ARG A 49 -4.44 -4.80 2.78
CA ARG A 49 -4.34 -4.04 4.04
C ARG A 49 -3.49 -2.79 3.89
N GLY A 50 -2.34 -2.89 3.23
CA GLY A 50 -1.48 -1.74 2.97
C GLY A 50 -2.19 -0.70 2.11
N LEU A 51 -2.83 -1.15 1.02
CA LEU A 51 -3.56 -0.29 0.10
C LEU A 51 -4.75 0.41 0.78
N SER A 52 -5.58 -0.34 1.52
CA SER A 52 -6.70 0.21 2.28
C SER A 52 -6.24 1.22 3.35
N GLY A 53 -5.10 0.94 4.00
CA GLY A 53 -4.51 1.84 4.98
C GLY A 53 -4.08 3.18 4.38
N LEU A 54 -3.45 3.15 3.20
CA LEU A 54 -3.03 4.35 2.47
C LEU A 54 -4.22 5.16 1.95
N GLN A 55 -5.26 4.49 1.46
CA GLN A 55 -6.50 5.15 0.99
C GLN A 55 -7.26 5.84 2.13
N LYS A 56 -7.41 5.17 3.28
CA LYS A 56 -8.11 5.74 4.45
C LYS A 56 -7.42 6.97 5.03
N ARG A 57 -6.10 7.09 4.82
CA ARG A 57 -5.28 8.22 5.27
C ARG A 57 -5.06 9.26 4.17
N GLU A 58 -5.74 9.09 3.03
CA GLU A 58 -5.69 10.00 1.89
C GLU A 58 -4.28 10.20 1.30
N TYR A 59 -3.37 9.24 1.53
CA TYR A 59 -2.06 9.22 0.88
C TYR A 59 -2.12 8.65 -0.53
N LEU A 60 -3.19 7.92 -0.83
CA LEU A 60 -3.41 7.29 -2.12
C LEU A 60 -4.85 7.40 -2.57
N ALA A 61 -5.07 7.85 -3.80
CA ALA A 61 -6.38 7.82 -4.45
C ALA A 61 -6.44 6.72 -5.51
N ARG A 62 -7.53 5.95 -5.53
CA ARG A 62 -7.88 5.12 -6.69
C ARG A 62 -8.60 6.00 -7.70
N THR A 63 -8.06 6.07 -8.89
CA THR A 63 -8.63 6.80 -10.03
C THR A 63 -9.39 5.84 -10.94
N LYS A 64 -10.08 6.37 -11.96
CA LYS A 64 -10.87 5.55 -12.90
C LYS A 64 -9.97 4.50 -13.56
N GLY A 65 -10.46 3.26 -13.66
CA GLY A 65 -9.74 2.18 -14.34
C GLY A 65 -8.69 1.45 -13.50
N ASP A 66 -8.81 1.48 -12.17
CA ASP A 66 -7.89 0.79 -11.23
C ASP A 66 -6.47 1.35 -11.18
N PHE A 67 -6.30 2.61 -11.53
CA PHE A 67 -5.02 3.31 -11.39
C PHE A 67 -4.89 3.97 -10.03
N PHE A 68 -3.69 3.94 -9.46
CA PHE A 68 -3.38 4.60 -8.21
C PHE A 68 -2.60 5.88 -8.43
N ARG A 69 -3.08 6.95 -7.78
CA ARG A 69 -2.42 8.25 -7.75
C ARG A 69 -1.92 8.52 -6.34
N ASN A 70 -0.62 8.82 -6.24
CA ASN A 70 -0.03 9.34 -5.01
C ASN A 70 -0.51 10.79 -4.74
N LEU A 71 -0.88 11.06 -3.49
CA LEU A 71 -1.33 12.36 -3.02
C LEU A 71 -0.34 13.05 -2.08
N LEU A 72 0.79 12.40 -1.77
CA LEU A 72 1.93 12.96 -1.05
C LEU A 72 2.84 13.80 -1.95
#